data_AF-A0A9N9GQZ3-F1
#
_entry.id   AF-A0A9N9GQZ3-F1
#
_cell.length_a   1.000
_cell.length_b   1.000
_cell.length_c   1.000
_cell.angle_alpha   90.00
_cell.angle_beta   90.00
_cell.angle_gamma   90.00
#
_symmetry.space_group_name_H-M   'P 1'
#
loop_
_entity.id
_entity.type
_entity.pdbx_description
1 polymer ?
#
loop_
_entity_poly.entity_id
_entity_poly.type
_entity_poly.pdbx_seq_one_letter_code
_entity_poly.pdbx_strand_id
1 'polypeptide(L)'
;MHAGRNASEPGLIKVQEEIKSGKNVAKIVRKLCEENNLDPKQCRFWLIDNMVYMSENKSGAIVKFNRQTNTSLFSIPYSLHVLQIALVAFKNALFRKLNIMSGLSL
;
A
#
# COMPACT_ATOMS: atom_id res chain seq x y z
N MET A 1 -20.37 37.38 3.80
CA MET A 1 -18.99 36.86 3.77
C MET A 1 -18.75 36.01 5.01
N HIS A 2 -18.68 34.68 4.85
CA HIS A 2 -17.79 33.79 5.62
C HIS A 2 -17.82 32.43 4.92
N ALA A 3 -16.77 32.17 4.14
CA ALA A 3 -16.56 30.91 3.45
C ALA A 3 -16.18 29.83 4.47
N GLY A 4 -16.89 28.70 4.42
CA GLY A 4 -16.57 27.49 5.17
C GLY A 4 -15.18 27.00 4.79
N ARG A 5 -14.30 26.87 5.78
CA ARG A 5 -12.98 26.26 5.61
C ARG A 5 -13.17 24.77 5.40
N ASN A 6 -12.93 24.33 4.16
CA ASN A 6 -12.70 22.92 3.85
C ASN A 6 -11.49 22.46 4.66
N ALA A 7 -11.72 21.53 5.58
CA ALA A 7 -10.67 20.80 6.27
C ALA A 7 -10.04 19.82 5.27
N SER A 8 -9.08 20.31 4.48
CA SER A 8 -8.21 19.43 3.71
C SER A 8 -7.26 18.75 4.69
N GLU A 9 -7.43 17.44 4.93
CA GLU A 9 -6.47 16.62 5.68
C GLU A 9 -5.05 16.84 5.13
N PRO A 10 -4.13 17.46 5.89
CA PRO A 10 -2.85 17.92 5.35
C PRO A 10 -1.91 16.80 4.88
N GLY A 11 -2.19 15.54 5.23
CA GLY A 11 -1.30 14.40 5.00
C GLY A 11 -1.61 13.55 3.77
N LEU A 12 -2.83 13.58 3.22
CA LEU A 12 -3.27 12.63 2.20
C LEU A 12 -2.85 12.99 0.77
N ILE A 13 -2.65 14.28 0.48
CA ILE A 13 -2.48 14.79 -0.89
C ILE A 13 -1.00 14.73 -1.34
N LYS A 14 -0.03 14.91 -0.43
CA LYS A 14 1.41 14.94 -0.80
C LYS A 14 2.03 13.59 -1.12
N VAL A 15 1.36 12.49 -0.77
CA VAL A 15 1.93 11.15 -0.93
C VAL A 15 1.75 10.63 -2.35
N GLN A 16 0.75 11.09 -3.12
CA GLN A 16 0.39 10.45 -4.40
C GLN A 16 1.34 10.74 -5.58
N GLU A 17 2.15 11.80 -5.58
CA GLU A 17 2.97 12.18 -6.75
C GLU A 17 4.40 11.56 -6.80
N GLU A 18 4.91 10.94 -5.73
CA GLU A 18 6.30 10.42 -5.69
C GLU A 18 6.48 8.90 -5.46
N ILE A 19 5.41 8.10 -5.52
CA ILE A 19 5.47 6.67 -5.18
C ILE A 19 5.84 5.81 -6.38
N LYS A 20 7.13 5.68 -6.65
CA LYS A 20 7.67 4.65 -7.58
C LYS A 20 8.47 3.55 -6.88
N SER A 21 8.64 3.61 -5.55
CA SER A 21 9.35 2.56 -4.80
C SER A 21 9.03 2.56 -3.31
N GLY A 22 9.15 1.38 -2.67
CA GLY A 22 9.03 1.26 -1.21
C GLY A 22 10.05 2.11 -0.44
N LYS A 23 11.18 2.50 -1.05
CA LYS A 23 12.16 3.40 -0.42
C LYS A 23 11.59 4.80 -0.21
N ASN A 24 10.88 5.33 -1.21
CA ASN A 24 10.29 6.67 -1.14
C ASN A 24 9.18 6.69 -0.10
N VAL A 25 8.30 5.69 -0.11
CA VAL A 25 7.21 5.58 0.87
C VAL A 25 7.76 5.52 2.30
N ALA A 26 8.74 4.65 2.57
CA ALA A 26 9.36 4.55 3.90
C ALA A 26 9.95 5.90 4.36
N LYS A 27 10.64 6.62 3.45
CA LYS A 27 11.22 7.93 3.75
C LYS A 27 10.14 8.98 4.05
N ILE A 28 9.07 9.02 3.25
CA ILE A 28 7.96 9.97 3.42
C ILE A 28 7.26 9.72 4.75
N VAL A 29 6.92 8.47 5.06
CA VAL A 29 6.24 8.14 6.32
C VAL A 29 7.12 8.44 7.53
N ARG A 30 8.42 8.15 7.47
CA ARG A 30 9.35 8.52 8.55
C ARG A 30 9.40 10.05 8.74
N LYS A 31 9.48 10.80 7.65
CA LYS A 31 9.46 12.27 7.70
C LYS A 31 8.15 12.79 8.31
N LEU A 32 7.01 12.19 7.97
CA LEU A 32 5.73 12.53 8.58
C LEU A 32 5.72 12.23 10.08
N CYS A 33 6.31 11.11 10.53
CA CYS A 33 6.47 10.85 11.96
C CYS A 33 7.31 11.94 12.64
N GLU A 34 8.44 12.30 12.05
CA GLU A 34 9.32 13.38 12.56
C GLU A 34 8.59 14.73 12.62
N GLU A 35 7.90 15.13 11.54
CA GLU A 35 7.17 16.40 11.42
C GLU A 35 5.99 16.50 12.40
N ASN A 36 5.42 15.37 12.82
CA ASN A 36 4.26 15.33 13.72
C ASN A 36 4.61 14.87 15.14
N ASN A 37 5.90 14.76 15.49
CA ASN A 37 6.37 14.24 16.78
C ASN A 37 5.77 12.85 17.15
N LEU A 38 5.56 12.00 16.15
CA LEU A 38 5.08 10.64 16.35
C LEU A 38 6.27 9.70 16.51
N ASP A 39 6.24 8.85 17.53
CA ASP A 39 7.23 7.77 17.69
C ASP A 39 6.83 6.55 16.85
N PRO A 40 7.62 6.16 15.84
CA PRO A 40 7.37 4.96 15.04
C PRO A 40 7.21 3.67 15.85
N LYS A 41 7.80 3.60 17.05
CA LYS A 41 7.69 2.43 17.94
C LYS A 41 6.30 2.27 18.55
N GLN A 42 5.49 3.32 18.57
CA GLN A 42 4.10 3.26 19.04
C GLN A 42 3.15 2.76 17.96
N CYS A 43 3.56 2.76 16.70
CA CYS A 43 2.81 2.12 15.62
C CYS A 43 2.75 0.61 15.86
N ARG A 44 1.62 -0.03 15.55
CA ARG A 44 1.45 -1.49 15.70
C ARG A 44 1.49 -2.23 14.38
N PHE A 45 0.87 -1.67 13.36
CA PHE A 45 0.76 -2.26 12.03
C PHE A 45 0.59 -1.20 10.95
N TRP A 46 0.85 -1.60 9.71
CA TRP A 46 0.53 -0.82 8.52
C TRP A 46 -0.78 -1.31 7.92
N LEU A 47 -1.69 -0.40 7.59
CA LEU A 47 -2.86 -0.70 6.78
C LEU A 47 -2.56 -0.32 5.33
N ILE A 48 -2.55 -1.29 4.41
CA ILE A 48 -2.07 -1.07 3.03
C ILE A 48 -3.08 -1.55 2.00
N ASP A 49 -3.26 -0.79 0.93
CA ASP A 49 -4.13 -1.13 -0.21
C ASP A 49 -3.40 -1.97 -1.28
N ASN A 50 -2.10 -1.73 -1.49
CA ASN A 50 -1.29 -2.36 -2.52
C ASN A 50 -0.08 -3.09 -1.91
N MET A 51 0.07 -4.38 -2.21
CA MET A 51 1.18 -5.17 -1.70
C MET A 51 2.49 -5.03 -2.48
N VAL A 52 2.44 -4.65 -3.77
CA VAL A 52 3.57 -4.82 -4.71
C VAL A 52 4.84 -4.12 -4.23
N TYR A 53 4.76 -2.85 -3.84
CA TYR A 53 5.92 -2.09 -3.36
C TYR A 53 5.91 -1.85 -1.83
N MET A 54 4.82 -2.20 -1.16
CA MET A 54 4.70 -2.07 0.30
C MET A 54 5.30 -3.28 1.02
N SER A 55 5.01 -4.49 0.51
CA SER A 55 5.28 -5.76 1.19
C SER A 55 6.33 -6.63 0.49
N GLU A 56 6.99 -6.11 -0.54
CA GLU A 56 8.04 -6.83 -1.25
C GLU A 56 9.15 -7.28 -0.28
N ASN A 57 9.60 -8.53 -0.44
CA ASN A 57 10.65 -9.07 0.41
C ASN A 57 11.94 -8.25 0.24
N LYS A 58 12.54 -7.79 1.35
CA LYS A 58 13.76 -6.95 1.43
C LYS A 58 13.64 -5.51 0.90
N SER A 59 12.80 -5.24 -0.09
CA SER A 59 12.70 -3.92 -0.77
C SER A 59 11.40 -3.16 -0.49
N GLY A 60 10.41 -3.80 0.14
CA GLY A 60 9.12 -3.20 0.48
C GLY A 60 9.24 -2.02 1.43
N ALA A 61 8.26 -1.11 1.36
CA ALA A 61 8.18 0.07 2.21
C ALA A 61 8.24 -0.29 3.70
N ILE A 62 7.51 -1.32 4.12
CA ILE A 62 7.41 -1.73 5.53
C ILE A 62 8.76 -2.26 6.01
N VAL A 63 9.42 -3.12 5.23
CA VAL A 63 10.74 -3.66 5.56
C VAL A 63 11.77 -2.54 5.70
N LYS A 64 11.75 -1.57 4.79
CA LYS A 64 12.68 -0.42 4.82
C LYS A 64 12.38 0.50 6.00
N PHE A 65 11.11 0.78 6.28
CA PHE A 65 10.71 1.60 7.42
C PHE A 65 11.13 0.94 8.75
N ASN A 66 10.88 -0.36 8.90
CA ASN A 66 11.28 -1.14 10.07
C ASN A 66 12.79 -1.05 10.32
N ARG A 67 13.61 -1.19 9.28
CA ARG A 67 15.06 -1.03 9.37
C ARG A 67 15.48 0.38 9.76
N GLN A 68 14.82 1.41 9.20
CA GLN A 68 15.16 2.81 9.47
C GLN A 68 14.78 3.26 10.88
N THR A 69 13.75 2.65 11.47
CA THR A 69 13.18 3.06 12.77
C THR A 69 13.49 2.07 13.89
N ASN A 70 14.19 0.96 13.57
CA ASN A 70 14.41 -0.16 14.47
C ASN A 70 13.10 -0.70 15.09
N THR A 71 12.10 -0.91 14.23
CA THR A 71 10.78 -1.44 14.59
C THR A 71 10.51 -2.78 13.92
N SER A 72 9.49 -3.50 14.39
CA SER A 72 9.05 -4.80 13.86
C SER A 72 7.57 -4.77 13.49
N LEU A 73 7.16 -3.80 12.67
CA LEU A 73 5.77 -3.64 12.24
C LEU A 73 5.40 -4.65 11.16
N PHE A 74 4.18 -5.18 11.24
CA PHE A 74 3.59 -6.03 10.21
C PHE A 74 2.53 -5.27 9.40
N SER A 75 2.14 -5.79 8.24
CA SER A 75 1.04 -5.23 7.44
C SER A 75 -0.25 -6.01 7.58
N ILE A 76 -1.35 -5.26 7.59
CA ILE A 76 -2.70 -5.75 7.36
C ILE A 76 -3.11 -5.18 6.00
N PRO A 77 -3.38 -6.02 5.00
CA PRO A 77 -3.87 -5.53 3.72
C PRO A 77 -5.34 -5.13 3.85
N TYR A 78 -5.73 -4.04 3.19
CA TYR A 78 -7.10 -3.53 3.20
C TYR A 78 -7.99 -4.51 2.43
N SER A 79 -8.86 -5.20 3.18
CA SER A 79 -9.58 -6.41 2.75
C SER A 79 -10.40 -6.24 1.48
N LEU A 80 -10.91 -5.02 1.19
CA LEU A 80 -11.63 -4.74 -0.05
C LEU A 80 -10.71 -4.82 -1.28
N HIS A 81 -9.48 -4.31 -1.18
CA HIS A 81 -8.50 -4.39 -2.26
C HIS A 81 -7.97 -5.82 -2.45
N VAL A 82 -7.79 -6.57 -1.36
CA VAL A 82 -7.40 -7.99 -1.42
C VAL A 82 -8.47 -8.82 -2.12
N LEU A 83 -9.74 -8.60 -1.77
CA LEU A 83 -10.87 -9.27 -2.41
C LEU A 83 -10.94 -8.93 -3.91
N GLN A 84 -10.75 -7.66 -4.27
CA GLN A 84 -10.71 -7.24 -5.67
C GLN A 84 -9.56 -7.90 -6.45
N ILE A 85 -8.35 -7.98 -5.87
CA ILE A 85 -7.20 -8.67 -6.47
C ILE A 85 -7.49 -10.17 -6.62
N ALA A 86 -8.04 -10.81 -5.60
CA ALA A 86 -8.40 -12.22 -5.65
C ALA A 86 -9.46 -12.51 -6.73
N LEU A 87 -10.48 -11.66 -6.85
CA LEU A 87 -11.51 -11.75 -7.88
C LEU A 87 -10.94 -11.53 -9.29
N VAL A 88 -10.02 -10.58 -9.46
CA VAL A 88 -9.34 -10.34 -10.76
C VAL A 88 -8.44 -11.52 -11.13
N ALA A 89 -7.67 -12.06 -10.18
CA ALA A 89 -6.83 -13.23 -10.41
C ALA A 89 -7.67 -14.48 -10.76
N PHE A 90 -8.77 -14.69 -10.04
CA PHE A 90 -9.75 -15.75 -10.33
C PHE A 90 -10.36 -15.60 -11.72
N LYS A 91 -10.81 -14.39 -12.06
CA LYS A 91 -11.37 -14.05 -13.38
C LYS A 91 -10.37 -14.34 -14.50
N ASN A 92 -9.12 -13.92 -14.35
CA ASN A 92 -8.07 -14.15 -15.35
C ASN A 92 -7.71 -15.63 -15.48
N ALA A 93 -7.68 -16.39 -14.39
CA ALA A 93 -7.47 -17.83 -14.42
C ALA A 93 -8.62 -18.56 -15.15
N LEU A 94 -9.86 -18.16 -14.90
CA LEU A 94 -11.04 -18.68 -15.59
C LEU A 94 -11.02 -18.36 -17.08
N PHE A 95 -10.81 -17.10 -17.47
CA PHE A 95 -10.78 -16.72 -18.88
C PHE A 95 -9.58 -17.30 -19.64
N ARG A 96 -8.43 -17.48 -18.98
CA ARG A 96 -7.32 -18.24 -19.57
C ARG A 96 -7.71 -19.70 -19.82
N LYS A 97 -8.44 -20.32 -18.89
CA LYS A 97 -8.93 -21.70 -19.02
C LYS A 97 -10.00 -21.85 -20.10
N LEU A 98 -10.90 -20.87 -20.24
CA LEU A 98 -11.90 -20.82 -21.31
C LEU A 98 -11.24 -20.65 -22.69
N ASN A 99 -10.24 -19.79 -22.84
CA ASN A 99 -9.50 -19.67 -24.10
C ASN A 99 -8.77 -20.96 -24.51
N ILE A 100 -8.26 -21.74 -23.53
CA ILE A 100 -7.65 -23.05 -23.80
C ILE A 100 -8.71 -24.08 -24.21
N MET A 101 -9.89 -24.06 -23.58
CA MET A 101 -11.00 -24.98 -23.92
C MET A 101 -11.64 -24.65 -25.28
N SER A 102 -11.82 -23.37 -25.62
CA SER A 102 -12.35 -22.92 -26.91
C SER A 102 -11.37 -23.17 -28.07
N GLY A 103 -10.06 -23.24 -27.79
CA GLY A 103 -9.02 -23.61 -28.75
C GLY A 103 -8.86 -25.13 -28.96
N LEU A 104 -9.56 -25.95 -28.18
CA LEU A 104 -9.64 -27.42 -28.30
C LEU A 104 -11.00 -27.88 -28.87
N SER A 105 -11.70 -26.98 -29.57
CA SER A 105 -12.84 -27.35 -30.41
C SER A 105 -12.34 -28.25 -31.55
N LEU A 106 -12.88 -29.47 -31.58
CA LEU A 106 -12.63 -30.58 -32.51
C LEU A 106 -12.50 -30.16 -33.98
#